data_AF-A0A2Z4GCR3-F1
#
_entry.id   AF-A0A2Z4GCR3-F1
#
_cell.length_a   1.000
_cell.length_b   1.000
_cell.length_c   1.000
_cell.angle_alpha   90.00
_cell.angle_beta   90.00
_cell.angle_gamma   90.00
#
_symmetry.space_group_name_H-M   'P 1'
#
loop_
_entity.id
_entity.type
_entity.pdbx_description
1 polymer ?
#
loop_
_entity_poly.entity_id
_entity_poly.type
_entity_poly.pdbx_seq_one_letter_code
_entity_poly.pdbx_strand_id
1 'polypeptide(L)'
;MKKTYTILILYRATDLWLSLTREERADVFEKELAPLLNKFSKTLNVRLFDSEAFHAETSDFIIVETSELNDYYYFIEHLRDTSLFGKPYIVLNDIIMGLENGFKDFEENEA
;
A
#
# COMPACT_ATOMS: atom_id res chain seq x y z
N MET A 1 -0.23 7.58 24.46
CA MET A 1 -1.12 7.02 23.41
C MET A 1 -0.28 6.19 22.45
N LYS A 2 -0.85 5.15 21.83
CA LYS A 2 -0.15 4.41 20.78
C LYS A 2 -0.16 5.24 19.50
N LYS A 3 1.02 5.52 18.90
CA LYS A 3 1.10 6.32 17.68
C LYS A 3 0.54 5.54 16.49
N THR A 4 -0.24 6.23 15.66
CA THR A 4 -0.71 5.71 14.38
C THR A 4 0.14 6.30 13.27
N TYR A 5 0.73 5.45 12.45
CA TYR A 5 1.52 5.79 11.29
C TYR A 5 0.63 5.75 10.05
N THR A 6 0.81 6.73 9.17
CA THR A 6 0.24 6.74 7.82
C THR A 6 1.37 6.47 6.84
N ILE A 7 1.20 5.47 6.00
CA ILE A 7 2.22 4.99 5.07
C ILE A 7 1.64 5.01 3.66
N LEU A 8 2.30 5.72 2.76
CA LEU A 8 1.98 5.75 1.35
C LEU A 8 2.93 4.79 0.62
N ILE A 9 2.40 3.96 -0.25
CA ILE A 9 3.17 3.09 -1.15
C ILE A 9 2.80 3.52 -2.57
N LEU A 10 3.76 4.06 -3.30
CA LEU A 10 3.54 4.64 -4.62
C LEU A 10 4.17 3.73 -5.67
N TYR A 11 3.43 3.37 -6.71
CA TYR A 11 3.96 2.53 -7.76
C TYR A 11 3.37 2.85 -9.13
N ARG A 12 4.03 2.32 -10.15
CA ARG A 12 3.60 2.41 -11.54
C ARG A 12 3.41 1.03 -12.13
N ALA A 13 2.26 0.78 -12.73
CA ALA A 13 2.04 -0.37 -13.59
C ALA A 13 2.95 -0.31 -14.83
N THR A 14 3.53 -1.45 -15.18
CA THR A 14 4.36 -1.62 -16.39
C THR A 14 3.52 -2.11 -17.56
N ASP A 15 4.11 -2.07 -18.76
CA ASP A 15 3.49 -2.63 -19.97
C ASP A 15 3.14 -4.12 -19.83
N LEU A 16 3.90 -4.87 -19.03
CA LEU A 16 3.62 -6.28 -18.77
C LEU A 16 2.31 -6.47 -18.00
N TRP A 17 2.05 -5.63 -16.99
CA TRP A 17 0.76 -5.63 -16.29
C TRP A 17 -0.38 -5.20 -17.22
N LEU A 18 -0.14 -4.17 -18.03
CA LEU A 18 -1.15 -3.62 -18.93
C LEU A 18 -1.44 -4.53 -20.14
N SER A 19 -0.53 -5.45 -20.46
CA SER A 19 -0.74 -6.48 -21.47
C SER A 19 -1.71 -7.58 -21.04
N LEU A 20 -1.93 -7.73 -19.72
CA LEU A 20 -2.90 -8.68 -19.19
C LEU A 20 -4.34 -8.22 -19.48
N THR A 21 -5.19 -9.20 -19.74
CA THR A 21 -6.63 -8.98 -19.80
C THR A 21 -7.17 -8.50 -18.46
N ARG A 22 -8.36 -7.90 -18.47
CA ARG A 22 -9.02 -7.48 -17.23
C ARG A 22 -9.34 -8.68 -16.32
N GLU A 23 -9.66 -9.83 -16.91
CA GLU A 23 -9.93 -11.07 -16.17
C GLU A 23 -8.69 -11.58 -15.46
N GLU A 24 -7.53 -11.63 -16.14
CA GLU A 24 -6.26 -12.03 -15.51
C GLU A 24 -5.86 -11.09 -14.36
N ARG A 25 -6.07 -9.78 -14.51
CA ARG A 25 -5.82 -8.80 -13.44
C ARG A 25 -6.78 -8.97 -12.26
N ALA A 26 -8.06 -9.22 -12.54
CA ALA A 26 -9.06 -9.51 -11.51
C ALA A 26 -8.70 -10.79 -10.75
N ASP A 27 -8.25 -11.83 -11.45
CA ASP A 27 -7.80 -13.09 -10.87
C ASP A 27 -6.65 -12.90 -9.88
N VAL A 28 -5.63 -12.09 -10.23
CA VAL A 28 -4.54 -11.74 -9.31
C VAL A 28 -5.09 -11.04 -8.06
N PHE A 29 -6.02 -10.11 -8.24
CA PHE A 29 -6.62 -9.40 -7.12
C PHE A 29 -7.41 -10.34 -6.20
N GLU A 30 -8.34 -11.10 -6.75
CA GLU A 30 -9.26 -11.95 -5.99
C GLU A 30 -8.54 -13.12 -5.30
N LYS A 31 -7.56 -13.73 -5.97
CA LYS A 31 -6.89 -14.95 -5.48
C LYS A 31 -5.71 -14.65 -4.56
N GLU A 32 -5.07 -13.48 -4.70
CA GLU A 32 -3.82 -13.19 -4.00
C GLU A 32 -3.94 -11.96 -3.10
N LEU A 33 -4.42 -10.82 -3.60
CA LEU A 33 -4.46 -9.56 -2.84
C LEU A 33 -5.61 -9.51 -1.83
N ALA A 34 -6.83 -9.86 -2.22
CA ALA A 34 -7.99 -9.80 -1.33
C ALA A 34 -7.84 -10.68 -0.07
N PRO A 35 -7.33 -11.94 -0.16
CA PRO A 35 -7.03 -12.74 1.02
C PRO A 35 -5.94 -12.11 1.92
N LEU A 36 -4.93 -11.50 1.31
CA LEU A 36 -3.85 -10.82 2.03
C LEU A 36 -4.37 -9.59 2.79
N LEU A 37 -5.19 -8.75 2.15
CA LEU A 37 -5.82 -7.60 2.79
C LEU A 37 -6.70 -8.05 3.98
N ASN A 38 -7.48 -9.13 3.79
CA ASN A 38 -8.31 -9.69 4.86
C ASN A 38 -7.46 -10.21 6.04
N LYS A 39 -6.33 -10.87 5.77
CA LYS A 39 -5.41 -11.39 6.79
C LYS A 39 -4.92 -10.31 7.75
N PHE A 40 -4.62 -9.11 7.25
CA PHE A 40 -4.09 -7.99 8.03
C PHE A 40 -5.13 -6.95 8.44
N SER A 41 -6.40 -7.13 8.07
CA SER A 41 -7.50 -6.17 8.32
C SER A 41 -7.73 -5.79 9.78
N LYS A 42 -7.25 -6.59 10.73
CA LYS A 42 -7.37 -6.30 12.18
C LYS A 42 -6.39 -5.23 12.66
N THR A 43 -5.26 -5.05 11.98
CA THR A 43 -4.16 -4.20 12.43
C THR A 43 -3.75 -3.16 11.39
N LEU A 44 -4.11 -3.36 10.12
CA LEU A 44 -3.88 -2.44 9.03
C LEU A 44 -5.21 -1.94 8.44
N ASN A 45 -5.36 -0.63 8.32
CA ASN A 45 -6.39 -0.01 7.50
C ASN A 45 -5.77 0.33 6.14
N VAL A 46 -6.09 -0.47 5.12
CA VAL A 46 -5.50 -0.36 3.78
C VAL A 46 -6.53 0.21 2.80
N ARG A 47 -6.14 1.24 2.05
CA ARG A 47 -6.95 1.87 0.99
C ARG A 47 -6.14 1.95 -0.30
N LEU A 48 -6.78 1.56 -1.41
CA LEU A 48 -6.19 1.53 -2.74
C LEU A 48 -6.72 2.70 -3.56
N PHE A 49 -5.87 3.32 -4.37
CA PHE A 49 -6.21 4.48 -5.18
C PHE A 49 -5.59 4.41 -6.57
N ASP A 50 -6.41 4.75 -7.55
CA ASP A 50 -6.07 4.91 -8.96
C ASP A 50 -5.60 6.34 -9.23
N SER A 51 -4.48 6.49 -9.91
CA SER A 51 -3.78 7.76 -10.19
C SER A 51 -3.31 7.88 -11.64
N GLU A 52 -3.58 6.90 -12.49
CA GLU A 52 -3.11 6.80 -13.87
C GLU A 52 -3.58 7.94 -14.77
N ALA A 53 -4.70 8.60 -14.43
CA ALA A 53 -5.21 9.76 -15.14
C ALA A 53 -4.68 11.10 -14.57
N PHE A 54 -3.98 11.08 -13.43
CA PHE A 54 -3.68 12.27 -12.62
C PHE A 54 -2.19 12.49 -12.36
N HIS A 55 -1.35 11.46 -12.49
CA HIS A 55 0.09 11.57 -12.28
C HIS A 55 0.87 10.74 -13.31
N ALA A 56 1.85 11.35 -13.97
CA ALA A 56 2.58 10.71 -15.07
C ALA A 56 3.39 9.48 -14.63
N GLU A 57 3.99 9.53 -13.45
CA GLU A 57 4.90 8.48 -12.98
C GLU A 57 4.29 7.52 -11.97
N THR A 58 3.10 7.81 -11.42
CA THR A 58 2.49 7.02 -10.35
C THR A 58 1.08 6.70 -10.78
N SER A 59 0.87 5.48 -11.26
CA SER A 59 -0.44 5.03 -11.69
C SER A 59 -1.31 4.60 -10.51
N ASP A 60 -0.70 4.19 -9.40
CA ASP A 60 -1.41 3.65 -8.26
C ASP A 60 -0.71 4.05 -6.96
N PHE A 61 -1.49 4.24 -5.91
CA PHE A 61 -0.94 4.36 -4.57
C PHE A 61 -1.82 3.67 -3.52
N ILE A 62 -1.16 3.20 -2.47
CA ILE A 62 -1.80 2.57 -1.31
C ILE A 62 -1.57 3.47 -0.10
N ILE A 63 -2.62 3.71 0.67
CA ILE A 63 -2.50 4.30 2.00
C ILE A 63 -2.75 3.21 3.02
N VAL A 64 -1.77 2.99 3.90
CA VAL A 64 -1.88 2.10 5.06
C VAL A 64 -1.83 2.93 6.33
N GLU A 65 -2.83 2.79 7.18
CA GLU A 65 -2.79 3.32 8.55
C GLU A 65 -2.64 2.17 9.54
N THR A 66 -1.70 2.30 10.47
CA THR A 66 -1.49 1.28 11.50
C THR A 66 -0.77 1.82 12.73
N SER A 67 -0.94 1.13 13.86
CA SER A 67 -0.07 1.28 15.03
C SER A 67 0.84 0.06 15.24
N GLU A 68 0.75 -0.96 14.39
CA GLU A 68 1.48 -2.24 14.46
C GLU A 68 2.49 -2.34 13.30
N LEU A 69 3.67 -1.72 13.44
CA LEU A 69 4.67 -1.69 12.36
C LEU A 69 5.22 -3.08 11.98
N ASN A 70 5.22 -4.04 12.90
CA ASN A 70 5.60 -5.43 12.59
C ASN A 70 4.61 -6.08 11.62
N ASP A 71 3.31 -5.84 11.81
CA ASP A 71 2.28 -6.36 10.92
C ASP A 71 2.35 -5.67 9.55
N TYR A 72 2.67 -4.36 9.51
CA TYR A 72 2.96 -3.69 8.25
C TYR A 72 4.16 -4.31 7.54
N TYR A 73 5.27 -4.59 8.25
CA TYR A 73 6.43 -5.24 7.66
C TYR A 73 6.08 -6.61 7.07
N TYR A 74 5.34 -7.45 7.81
CA TYR A 74 4.89 -8.76 7.29
C TYR A 74 3.89 -8.64 6.15
N PHE A 75 3.05 -7.62 6.15
CA PHE A 75 2.17 -7.32 5.03
C PHE A 75 2.98 -7.03 3.76
N ILE A 76 4.03 -6.21 3.85
CA ILE A 76 4.92 -5.95 2.70
C ILE A 76 5.63 -7.20 2.22
N GLU A 77 6.14 -8.04 3.12
CA GLU A 77 6.76 -9.32 2.73
C GLU A 77 5.78 -10.21 1.97
N HIS A 78 4.56 -10.37 2.46
CA HIS A 78 3.54 -11.12 1.74
C HIS A 78 3.04 -10.44 0.48
N LEU A 79 3.04 -9.11 0.43
CA LEU A 79 2.68 -8.36 -0.77
C LEU A 79 3.66 -8.69 -1.89
N ARG A 80 4.97 -8.74 -1.58
CA ARG A 80 6.04 -9.13 -2.51
C ARG A 80 5.92 -10.58 -3.01
N ASP A 81 5.25 -11.46 -2.26
CA ASP A 81 4.95 -12.83 -2.71
C ASP A 81 3.80 -12.89 -3.74
N THR A 82 2.99 -11.82 -3.87
CA THR A 82 1.92 -11.77 -4.87
C THR A 82 2.48 -11.54 -6.27
N SER A 83 1.76 -12.01 -7.29
CA SER A 83 2.04 -11.75 -8.70
C SER A 83 2.15 -10.26 -9.00
N LEU A 84 1.32 -9.39 -8.39
CA LEU A 84 1.35 -7.95 -8.68
C LEU A 84 2.71 -7.31 -8.32
N PHE A 85 3.30 -7.66 -7.18
CA PHE A 85 4.55 -7.07 -6.69
C PHE A 85 5.79 -7.95 -6.93
N GLY A 86 5.61 -9.26 -7.08
CA GLY A 86 6.68 -10.25 -7.25
C GLY A 86 7.07 -10.49 -8.71
N LYS A 87 6.17 -10.23 -9.66
CA LYS A 87 6.49 -10.19 -11.09
C LYS A 87 6.84 -8.75 -11.50
N PRO A 88 7.50 -8.54 -12.65
CA PRO A 88 7.79 -7.20 -13.16
C PRO A 88 6.54 -6.47 -13.70
N TYR A 89 5.43 -6.54 -12.97
CA TYR A 89 4.16 -5.91 -13.28
C TYR A 89 4.10 -4.48 -12.78
N ILE A 90 4.83 -4.16 -11.71
CA ILE A 90 4.94 -2.79 -11.21
C ILE A 90 6.41 -2.35 -11.08
N VAL A 91 6.59 -1.04 -11.01
CA VAL A 91 7.80 -0.40 -10.49
C VAL A 91 7.40 0.34 -9.22
N LEU A 92 8.03 0.00 -8.09
CA LEU A 92 7.84 0.74 -6.85
C LEU A 92 8.57 2.08 -6.95
N ASN A 93 7.83 3.18 -6.82
CA ASN A 93 8.38 4.52 -6.92
C ASN A 93 8.90 5.01 -5.57
N ASP A 94 8.11 4.88 -4.51
CA ASP A 94 8.49 5.33 -3.17
C ASP A 94 7.60 4.71 -2.07
N ILE A 95 8.09 4.76 -0.83
CA ILE A 95 7.33 4.48 0.40
C ILE A 95 7.55 5.63 1.38
N ILE A 96 6.48 6.36 1.70
CA ILE A 96 6.53 7.53 2.58
C ILE A 96 5.76 7.22 3.86
N MET A 97 6.41 7.37 5.02
CA MET A 97 5.77 7.20 6.33
C MET A 97 5.68 8.55 7.05
N GLY A 98 4.55 8.80 7.70
CA GLY A 98 4.32 10.01 8.50
C GLY A 98 3.37 9.76 9.67
N LEU A 99 3.17 10.83 10.46
CA LEU A 99 2.20 10.89 11.54
C LEU A 99 1.12 11.90 11.19
N GLU A 100 -0.14 11.49 11.22
CA GLU A 100 -1.25 12.43 11.08
C GLU A 100 -1.23 13.42 12.26
N ASN A 101 -1.19 14.73 11.95
CA ASN A 101 -1.16 15.81 12.94
C ASN A 101 -0.05 15.67 14.01
N GLY A 102 1.09 15.04 13.71
CA GLY A 102 2.14 14.77 14.69
C GLY A 102 2.71 16.00 15.42
N PHE A 103 2.61 17.19 14.82
CA PHE A 103 2.99 18.45 15.46
C PHE A 103 2.10 18.80 16.67
N LYS A 104 0.81 18.46 16.64
CA LYS A 104 -0.11 18.75 17.75
C LYS A 104 0.21 17.90 18.99
N ASP A 105 0.49 16.62 18.77
CA ASP A 105 0.96 15.71 19.83
C ASP A 105 2.24 16.26 20.48
N PHE A 106 3.18 16.78 19.69
CA PHE A 106 4.38 17.41 20.21
C PHE A 106 4.08 18.67 21.04
N GLU A 107 3.28 19.61 20.51
CA GLU A 107 2.92 20.86 21.20
C GLU A 107 2.20 20.62 22.54
N GLU A 108 1.34 19.60 22.63
CA GLU A 108 0.64 19.23 23.87
C GLU A 108 1.56 18.64 24.95
N ASN A 109 2.71 18.06 24.57
CA ASN A 109 3.64 17.42 25.51
C ASN A 109 4.83 18.32 25.91
N GLU A 110 5.09 19.41 25.16
CA GLU A 110 6.17 20.38 25.46
C GLU A 110 5.68 21.65 26.17
N ALA A 111 4.35 21.80 26.35
CA ALA A 111 3.71 22.88 27.11
C ALA A 111 3.58 22.55 28.60
#